data_AF-A0A4Y2T6S5-F1
#
_entry.id   AF-A0A4Y2T6S5-F1
#
_cell.length_a   1.000
_cell.length_b   1.000
_cell.length_c   1.000
_cell.angle_alpha   90.00
_cell.angle_beta   90.00
_cell.angle_gamma   90.00
#
_symmetry.space_group_name_H-M   'P 1'
#
loop_
_entity.id
_entity.type
_entity.pdbx_description
1 polymer ?
#
loop_
_entity_poly.entity_id
_entity_poly.type
_entity_poly.pdbx_seq_one_letter_code
_entity_poly.pdbx_strand_id
1 'polypeptide(L)'
;MTSTEDFTAQAQRVHEAGLELLESASRSNKISIVNQNSFRKIFMSFVEVINKQQKLLNIVTGHTLEQKELIQTKLEKLAVPLTPFAEIVKEVGWLVGV
;
A
#
# COMPACT_ATOMS: atom_id res chain seq x y z
N MET A 1 1.05 24.65 8.93
CA MET A 1 1.25 23.44 8.11
C MET A 1 1.66 22.34 9.08
N THR A 2 0.75 21.42 9.38
CA THR A 2 1.06 20.22 10.16
C THR A 2 2.11 19.45 9.40
N SER A 3 3.28 19.25 10.01
CA SER A 3 4.37 18.47 9.46
C SER A 3 3.83 17.10 9.05
N THR A 4 3.70 16.85 7.75
CA THR A 4 3.32 15.55 7.21
C THR A 4 4.52 14.62 7.31
N GLU A 5 4.95 14.31 8.54
CA GLU A 5 5.88 13.21 8.73
C GLU A 5 5.19 11.95 8.19
N ASP A 6 5.89 11.21 7.32
CA ASP A 6 5.42 9.96 6.77
C ASP A 6 5.01 9.05 7.95
N PHE A 7 3.74 8.66 7.98
CA PHE A 7 3.18 7.79 9.02
C PHE A 7 4.06 6.56 9.24
N THR A 8 4.66 6.04 8.17
CA THR A 8 5.59 4.91 8.21
C THR A 8 6.84 5.23 9.02
N ALA A 9 7.47 6.38 8.77
CA ALA A 9 8.66 6.83 9.48
C ALA A 9 8.36 7.16 10.96
N GLN A 10 7.16 7.67 11.25
CA GLN A 10 6.75 7.92 12.63
C GLN A 10 6.43 6.62 13.39
N ALA A 11 5.72 5.69 12.75
CA ALA A 11 5.43 4.37 13.31
C ALA A 11 6.72 3.59 13.62
N GLN A 12 7.71 3.64 12.72
CA GLN A 12 9.02 3.02 12.92
C GLN A 12 9.77 3.61 14.12
N ARG A 13 9.84 4.95 14.24
CA ARG A 13 10.48 5.62 15.39
C ARG A 13 9.82 5.26 16.72
N VAL A 14 8.49 5.23 16.77
CA VAL A 14 7.76 4.85 17.99
C VAL A 14 7.98 3.37 18.33
N HIS A 15 8.04 2.50 17.31
CA HIS A 15 8.35 1.09 17.50
C HIS A 15 9.76 0.88 18.11
N GLU A 16 10.79 1.52 17.55
CA GLU A 16 12.16 1.45 18.05
C GLU A 16 12.28 1.99 19.48
N ALA A 17 11.72 3.18 19.75
CA ALA A 17 11.73 3.77 21.08
C ALA A 17 11.03 2.89 22.12
N GLY A 18 9.93 2.21 21.74
CA GLY A 18 9.24 1.29 22.64
C GLY A 18 10.01 0.00 22.93
N LEU A 19 10.79 -0.50 21.96
CA LEU A 19 11.71 -1.63 22.18
C LEU A 19 12.84 -1.27 23.15
N GLU A 20 13.47 -0.10 22.98
CA GLU A 20 14.52 0.39 23.87
C GLU A 20 14.00 0.58 25.30
N LEU A 21 12.78 1.12 25.44
CA LEU A 21 12.13 1.25 26.74
C LEU A 21 11.83 -0.10 27.38
N LEU A 22 11.41 -1.11 26.60
CA LEU A 22 11.17 -2.47 27.11
C LEU A 22 12.46 -3.12 27.59
N GLU A 23 13.54 -3.00 26.82
CA GLU A 23 14.85 -3.52 27.19
C GLU A 23 15.34 -2.86 28.48
N SER A 24 15.29 -1.52 28.54
CA SER A 24 15.68 -0.73 29.71
C SER A 24 14.84 -1.09 30.94
N ALA A 25 13.53 -1.23 30.78
CA ALA A 25 12.63 -1.60 31.87
C ALA A 25 12.90 -3.01 32.38
N SER A 26 13.20 -3.96 31.49
CA SER A 26 13.50 -5.36 31.85
C SER A 26 14.78 -5.52 32.67
N ARG A 27 15.75 -4.62 32.48
CA ARG A 27 17.03 -4.60 33.21
C ARG A 27 16.98 -3.77 34.50
N SER A 28 15.90 -3.03 34.73
CA SER A 28 15.75 -2.14 35.88
C SER A 28 15.28 -2.91 37.11
N ASN A 29 16.09 -2.86 38.18
CA ASN A 29 15.72 -3.31 39.51
C ASN A 29 14.77 -2.32 40.25
N LYS A 30 14.49 -1.15 39.65
CA LYS A 30 13.60 -0.13 40.22
C LYS A 30 12.15 -0.26 39.76
N ILE A 31 11.88 -1.08 38.74
CA ILE A 31 10.53 -1.26 38.18
C ILE A 31 10.05 -2.65 38.56
N SER A 32 8.87 -2.73 39.17
CA SER A 32 8.27 -4.02 39.54
C SER A 32 7.98 -4.88 38.31
N ILE A 33 8.05 -6.20 38.46
CA ILE A 33 7.74 -7.16 37.39
C ILE A 33 6.31 -6.95 36.85
N VAL A 34 5.36 -6.59 37.72
CA VAL A 34 3.98 -6.28 37.33
C VAL A 34 3.95 -5.09 36.36
N ASN A 35 4.66 -4.01 36.67
CA ASN A 35 4.71 -2.83 35.81
C ASN A 35 5.46 -3.10 34.50
N GLN A 36 6.55 -3.86 34.54
CA GLN A 36 7.26 -4.31 33.33
C GLN A 36 6.33 -5.09 32.39
N ASN A 37 5.54 -6.02 32.94
CA ASN A 37 4.61 -6.83 32.17
C ASN A 37 3.43 -6.01 31.61
N SER A 38 2.89 -5.07 32.37
CA SER A 38 1.86 -4.14 31.89
C SER A 38 2.36 -3.28 30.74
N PHE A 39 3.58 -2.75 30.84
CA PHE A 39 4.20 -1.98 29.76
C PHE A 39 4.40 -2.83 28.50
N ARG A 40 4.90 -4.06 28.64
CA ARG A 40 5.03 -5.02 27.53
C ARG A 40 3.69 -5.28 26.84
N LYS A 41 2.60 -5.48 27.59
CA LYS A 41 1.27 -5.69 27.02
C LYS A 41 0.82 -4.48 26.19
N ILE A 42 0.95 -3.28 26.74
CA ILE A 42 0.57 -2.04 26.03
C ILE A 42 1.38 -1.88 24.74
N PHE A 43 2.69 -2.08 24.81
CA PHE A 43 3.56 -1.99 23.64
C PHE A 43 3.17 -3.03 22.58
N MET A 44 2.95 -4.28 22.97
CA MET A 44 2.54 -5.33 22.02
C MET A 44 1.19 -5.02 21.35
N SER A 45 0.21 -4.48 22.10
CA SER A 45 -1.05 -4.00 21.51
C SER A 45 -0.83 -2.90 20.47
N PHE A 46 0.10 -1.98 20.73
CA PHE A 46 0.46 -0.92 19.78
C PHE A 46 1.11 -1.48 18.51
N VAL A 47 2.06 -2.41 18.65
CA VAL A 47 2.68 -3.11 17.51
C VAL A 47 1.65 -3.85 16.66
N GLU A 48 0.68 -4.50 17.29
CA GLU A 48 -0.40 -5.18 16.58
C GLU A 48 -1.23 -4.21 15.71
N VAL A 49 -1.53 -3.01 16.22
CA VAL A 49 -2.26 -1.98 15.48
C VAL A 49 -1.45 -1.49 14.28
N ILE A 50 -0.16 -1.17 14.46
CA ILE A 50 0.72 -0.78 13.34
C ILE A 50 0.74 -1.85 12.25
N ASN A 51 0.92 -3.12 12.64
CA ASN A 51 0.94 -4.23 11.70
C ASN A 51 -0.37 -4.38 10.92
N LYS A 52 -1.53 -4.16 11.56
CA LYS A 52 -2.83 -4.15 10.88
C LYS A 52 -2.93 -3.01 9.87
N GLN A 53 -2.49 -1.81 10.22
CA GLN A 53 -2.49 -0.66 9.32
C GLN A 53 -1.57 -0.88 8.12
N GLN A 54 -0.36 -1.41 8.34
CA GLN A 54 0.56 -1.73 7.25
C GLN A 54 -0.01 -2.77 6.28
N LYS A 55 -0.67 -3.82 6.79
CA LYS A 55 -1.35 -4.81 5.93
C LYS A 55 -2.44 -4.16 5.09
N LEU A 56 -3.26 -3.30 5.69
CA LEU A 56 -4.32 -2.59 4.97
C LEU A 56 -3.74 -1.69 3.87
N LEU A 57 -2.69 -0.95 4.17
CA LEU A 57 -1.99 -0.12 3.19
C LEU A 57 -1.50 -0.95 2.00
N ASN A 58 -0.82 -2.07 2.26
CA ASN A 58 -0.32 -2.95 1.20
C ASN A 58 -1.45 -3.48 0.30
N ILE A 59 -2.60 -3.87 0.88
CA ILE A 59 -3.78 -4.34 0.13
C ILE A 59 -4.30 -3.21 -0.78
N VAL A 60 -4.52 -2.03 -0.22
CA VAL A 60 -5.04 -0.88 -0.98
C VAL A 60 -4.07 -0.48 -2.10
N THR A 61 -2.77 -0.43 -1.83
CA THR A 61 -1.74 -0.15 -2.83
C THR A 61 -1.75 -1.18 -3.96
N GLY A 62 -1.80 -2.48 -3.63
CA GLY A 62 -1.87 -3.55 -4.62
C GLY A 62 -3.09 -3.41 -5.54
N HIS A 63 -4.28 -3.27 -4.95
CA HIS A 63 -5.52 -3.10 -5.70
C HIS A 63 -5.49 -1.83 -6.57
N THR A 64 -4.91 -0.74 -6.06
CA THR A 64 -4.82 0.53 -6.81
C THR A 64 -3.91 0.38 -8.03
N LEU A 65 -2.78 -0.33 -7.90
CA LEU A 65 -1.87 -0.60 -9.00
C LEU A 65 -2.52 -1.50 -10.06
N GLU A 66 -3.20 -2.56 -9.65
CA GLU A 66 -3.96 -3.43 -10.57
C GLU A 66 -5.02 -2.65 -11.35
N GLN A 67 -5.79 -1.78 -10.67
CA GLN A 67 -6.78 -0.94 -11.32
C GLN A 67 -6.13 0.07 -12.28
N LYS A 68 -5.00 0.66 -11.91
CA LYS A 68 -4.24 1.56 -12.78
C LYS A 68 -3.82 0.86 -14.07
N GLU A 69 -3.25 -0.33 -13.98
CA GLU A 69 -2.82 -1.13 -15.15
C GLU A 69 -4.02 -1.49 -16.05
N LEU A 70 -5.15 -1.88 -15.45
CA LEU A 70 -6.36 -2.22 -16.18
C LEU A 70 -6.93 -1.00 -16.92
N ILE A 71 -6.99 0.16 -16.27
CA ILE A 71 -7.44 1.40 -16.89
C ILE A 71 -6.50 1.80 -18.03
N GLN A 72 -5.19 1.76 -17.80
CA GLN A 72 -4.19 2.10 -18.80
C GLN A 72 -4.30 1.20 -20.05
N THR A 73 -4.43 -0.11 -19.85
CA THR A 73 -4.64 -1.08 -20.95
C THR A 73 -5.90 -0.77 -21.76
N LYS A 74 -7.01 -0.39 -21.09
CA LYS A 74 -8.25 -0.03 -21.78
C LYS A 74 -8.09 1.27 -22.58
N LEU A 75 -7.41 2.27 -22.03
CA LEU A 75 -7.14 3.53 -22.72
C LEU A 75 -6.24 3.30 -23.95
N GLU A 76 -5.20 2.47 -23.85
CA GLU A 76 -4.34 2.12 -24.97
C GLU A 76 -5.12 1.41 -26.09
N LYS A 77 -6.02 0.48 -25.75
CA LYS A 77 -6.89 -0.20 -26.73
C LYS A 77 -7.89 0.73 -27.42
N LEU A 78 -8.33 1.80 -26.75
CA LEU A 78 -9.18 2.83 -27.34
C LEU A 78 -8.37 3.82 -28.21
N ALA A 79 -7.09 3.99 -27.91
CA ALA A 79 -6.18 4.85 -28.65
C ALA A 79 -5.65 4.21 -29.95
N VAL A 80 -5.74 2.88 -30.10
CA VAL A 80 -5.53 2.22 -31.39
C VAL A 80 -6.69 2.60 -32.31
N PRO A 81 -6.45 3.24 -33.47
CA PRO A 81 -7.52 3.51 -34.41
C PRO A 81 -8.12 2.16 -34.83
N LEU A 82 -9.41 1.96 -34.58
CA LEU A 82 -10.19 1.02 -35.38
C LEU A 82 -9.92 1.41 -36.82
N THR A 83 -9.30 0.52 -37.59
CA THR A 83 -9.04 0.68 -39.02
C THR A 83 -10.16 1.51 -39.62
N PRO A 84 -9.89 2.71 -40.17
CA PRO A 84 -10.94 3.59 -40.63
C PRO A 84 -11.87 2.78 -41.52
N PHE A 85 -13.18 2.87 -41.33
CA PHE A 85 -14.15 2.12 -42.16
C PHE A 85 -13.90 2.33 -43.67
N ALA A 86 -13.27 3.46 -44.03
CA ALA A 86 -12.78 3.77 -45.37
C ALA A 86 -11.72 2.79 -45.92
N GLU A 87 -10.82 2.23 -45.10
CA GLU A 87 -9.86 1.21 -45.51
C GLU A 87 -10.54 -0.17 -45.67
N ILE A 88 -11.47 -0.53 -44.77
CA ILE A 88 -12.24 -1.76 -44.84
C ILE A 88 -13.11 -1.82 -46.11
N VAL A 89 -13.77 -0.70 -46.47
CA VAL A 89 -14.60 -0.62 -47.69
C VAL A 89 -13.76 -0.67 -48.96
N LYS A 90 -12.52 -0.16 -48.95
CA LYS A 90 -11.62 -0.23 -50.11
C LYS A 90 -11.16 -1.66 -50.38
N GLU A 91 -10.98 -2.46 -49.34
CA GLU A 91 -10.57 -3.87 -49.44
C GLU A 91 -11.73 -4.77 -49.89
N VAL A 92 -12.95 -4.51 -49.40
CA VAL A 92 -14.16 -5.25 -49.84
C VAL A 92 -14.62 -4.81 -51.24
N GLY A 93 -14.48 -3.53 -51.59
CA GLY A 93 -14.84 -3.00 -52.91
C GLY A 93 -13.98 -3.53 -54.07
N TRP A 94 -12.81 -4.10 -53.78
CA TRP A 94 -11.98 -4.77 -54.79
C TRP A 94 -12.32 -6.26 -54.98
N LEU A 95 -13.06 -6.86 -54.04
CA LEU A 95 -13.54 -8.25 -54.12
C LEU A 95 -14.93 -8.37 -54.77
N VAL A 96 -15.69 -7.27 -54.90
CA VAL A 96 -16.94 -7.21 -55.64
C VAL A 96 -16.70 -6.55 -57.00
N GLY A 97 -15.83 -7.16 -57.80
CA GLY A 97 -15.80 -6.92 -59.23
C GLY A 97 -16.89 -7.73 -59.92
N VAL A 98 -18.08 -7.14 -60.08
CA VAL A 98 -19.04 -7.39 -61.17
C VAL A 98 -19.79 -6.09 -61.46
#